data_AF-A0A3C0AQR0-F1
#
_entry.id   AF-A0A3C0AQR0-F1
#
_cell.length_a   1.000
_cell.length_b   1.000
_cell.length_c   1.000
_cell.angle_alpha   90.00
_cell.angle_beta   90.00
_cell.angle_gamma   90.00
#
_symmetry.space_group_name_H-M   'P 1'
#
loop_
_entity.id
_entity.type
_entity.pdbx_description
1 polymer ?
#
loop_
_entity_poly.entity_id
_entity_poly.type
_entity_poly.pdbx_seq_one_letter_code
_entity_poly.pdbx_strand_id
1 'polypeptide(L)' 'MAIRPGNLVWVVRDGKLHSEKVRVVDRSGEQMLVEQGASGLKPGDRVVISPLSTADEGMVVSEGDAG' A
#
# COMPACT_ATOMS: atom_id res chain seq x y z
N MET A 1 7.74 0.43 -6.21
CA MET A 1 6.39 0.49 -6.82
C MET A 1 5.41 -0.20 -5.86
N ALA A 2 4.36 0.49 -5.42
CA ALA A 2 3.52 0.04 -4.30
C ALA A 2 2.49 -1.05 -4.66
N ILE A 3 2.09 -1.12 -5.93
CA ILE A 3 1.00 -2.00 -6.37
C ILE A 3 1.53 -3.39 -6.74
N ARG A 4 0.97 -4.40 -6.09
CA ARG A 4 1.24 -5.83 -6.32
C ARG A 4 0.32 -6.42 -7.39
N PRO A 5 0.69 -7.58 -7.97
CA PRO A 5 -0.21 -8.34 -8.84
C PRO A 5 -1.60 -8.50 -8.19
N GLY A 6 -2.66 -8.24 -8.96
CA GLY A 6 -4.04 -8.23 -8.45
C GLY A 6 -4.54 -6.87 -7.94
N ASN A 7 -3.77 -5.80 -8.14
CA ASN A 7 -4.07 -4.44 -7.65
C ASN A 7 -4.24 -4.38 -6.13
N LEU A 8 -3.24 -4.94 -5.43
CA LEU A 8 -3.16 -4.90 -3.97
C LEU A 8 -2.10 -3.89 -3.54
N VAL A 9 -2.37 -3.20 -2.44
CA VAL A 9 -1.40 -2.35 -1.74
C VAL A 9 -1.30 -2.79 -0.30
N TRP A 10 -0.13 -2.58 0.30
CA TRP A 10 0.05 -2.75 1.73
C TRP A 10 -0.17 -1.42 2.44
N VAL A 11 -1.02 -1.46 3.46
CA VAL A 11 -1.33 -0.33 4.32
C VAL A 11 -0.87 -0.66 5.73
N VAL A 12 -0.25 0.30 6.39
CA VAL A 12 0.10 0.16 7.81
C VAL A 12 -1.06 0.68 8.64
N ARG A 13 -1.66 -0.19 9.45
CA ARG A 13 -2.66 0.17 10.48
C ARG A 13 -2.28 -0.51 11.77
N ASP A 14 -2.34 0.23 12.87
CA ASP A 14 -1.99 -0.28 14.20
C ASP A 14 -0.60 -0.98 14.26
N GLY A 15 0.36 -0.46 13.47
CA GLY A 15 1.72 -1.00 13.38
C GLY A 15 1.84 -2.33 12.61
N LYS A 16 0.80 -2.75 11.89
CA LYS A 16 0.74 -4.01 11.13
C LYS A 16 0.42 -3.78 9.66
N LEU A 17 0.90 -4.69 8.82
CA LEU A 17 0.56 -4.72 7.41
C LEU A 17 -0.84 -5.27 7.18
N HIS A 18 -1.60 -4.53 6.39
CA HIS A 18 -2.91 -4.92 5.88
C HIS A 18 -2.94 -4.84 4.36
N SER A 19 -3.44 -5.91 3.74
CA SER A 19 -3.60 -5.97 2.30
C SER A 19 -4.93 -5.32 1.92
N GLU A 20 -4.84 -4.27 1.10
CA GLU A 20 -6.00 -3.56 0.61
C GLU A 20 -6.07 -3.69 -0.90
N LYS A 21 -7.26 -4.09 -1.38
CA LYS A 21 -7.54 -4.11 -2.81
C LYS A 21 -7.90 -2.72 -3.27
N VAL A 22 -7.26 -2.29 -4.34
CA VAL A 22 -7.50 -0.98 -4.96
C VAL A 22 -7.95 -1.16 -6.40
N ARG A 23 -8.74 -0.20 -6.89
CA ARG A 23 -8.94 -0.04 -8.32
C ARG A 23 -8.07 1.10 -8.82
N VAL A 24 -7.10 0.74 -9.65
CA VAL A 24 -6.22 1.71 -10.31
C VAL A 24 -6.96 2.28 -11.51
N VAL A 25 -7.21 3.58 -11.48
CA VAL A 25 -7.86 4.33 -12.55
C VAL A 25 -6.83 4.76 -13.59
N ASP A 26 -5.66 5.20 -13.12
CA ASP A 26 -4.57 5.64 -13.98
C ASP A 26 -3.20 5.42 -13.33
N ARG A 27 -2.15 5.32 -14.17
CA ARG A 27 -0.75 5.27 -13.76
C ARG A 27 0.02 6.31 -14.56
N SER A 28 0.57 7.31 -13.87
CA SER A 28 1.33 8.38 -14.52
C SER A 28 2.64 8.62 -13.76
N GLY A 29 3.75 8.28 -14.41
CA GLY A 29 5.08 8.35 -13.83
C GLY A 29 5.19 7.57 -12.52
N GLU A 30 5.62 8.26 -11.45
CA GLU A 30 5.80 7.70 -10.11
C GLU A 30 4.52 7.67 -9.26
N GLN A 31 3.38 8.10 -9.82
CA GLN A 31 2.11 8.22 -9.11
C GLN A 31 1.03 7.34 -9.74
N MET A 32 0.09 6.90 -8.90
CA MET A 32 -1.05 6.11 -9.33
C MET A 32 -2.33 6.75 -8.80
N LEU A 33 -3.31 6.90 -9.69
CA LEU A 33 -4.64 7.34 -9.32
C LEU A 33 -5.46 6.11 -8.97
N VAL A 34 -5.95 6.06 -7.73
CA VAL A 34 -6.80 4.99 -7.22
C VAL A 34 -8.19 5.54 -6.90
N GLU A 35 -9.22 4.76 -7.25
CA GLU A 35 -10.61 5.13 -6.96
C GLU A 35 -10.89 4.96 -5.46
N GLN A 36 -11.17 6.07 -4.78
CA GLN A 36 -11.35 6.11 -3.33
C GLN A 36 -12.47 5.17 -2.85
N GLY A 37 -13.62 5.16 -3.53
CA GLY A 37 -14.77 4.32 -3.17
C GLY A 37 -14.61 2.82 -3.48
N ALA A 38 -13.57 2.44 -4.21
CA ALA A 38 -13.28 1.05 -4.56
C ALA A 38 -12.21 0.40 -3.66
N SER A 39 -11.80 1.09 -2.60
CA SER A 39 -10.80 0.60 -1.64
C SER A 39 -11.15 1.01 -0.21
N GLY A 40 -10.53 0.35 0.78
CA GLY A 40 -10.57 0.79 2.17
C GLY A 40 -9.67 1.98 2.48
N LEU A 41 -8.97 2.57 1.49
CA LEU A 41 -7.96 3.61 1.70
C LEU A 41 -8.58 4.93 2.13
N LYS A 42 -7.99 5.55 3.14
CA LYS A 42 -8.35 6.88 3.63
C LYS A 42 -7.18 7.84 3.51
N PRO A 43 -7.41 9.15 3.28
CA PRO A 43 -6.36 10.15 3.39
C PRO A 43 -5.66 10.04 4.76
N GLY A 44 -4.33 9.97 4.74
CA GLY A 44 -3.52 9.75 5.94
C GLY A 44 -3.09 8.30 6.18
N ASP A 45 -3.66 7.32 5.46
CA ASP A 45 -3.18 5.95 5.49
C ASP A 45 -1.73 5.87 4.97
N ARG A 46 -0.89 5.13 5.71
CA ARG A 46 0.51 4.91 5.33
C ARG A 46 0.60 3.71 4.40
N VAL A 47 1.08 3.91 3.18
CA VAL A 47 1.23 2.86 2.17
C VAL A 47 2.69 2.45 2.04
N VAL A 48 2.95 1.15 1.98
CA VAL A 48 4.31 0.64 1.77
C VAL A 48 4.66 0.68 0.29
N ILE A 49 5.72 1.42 -0.04
CA ILE A 49 6.21 1.59 -1.42
C ILE A 49 7.51 0.82 -1.72
N SER A 50 8.17 0.33 -0.66
CA SER A 50 9.43 -0.42 -0.74
C SER A 50 9.20 -1.88 -1.14
N PRO A 51 10.12 -2.48 -1.91
CA PRO A 51 10.06 -3.90 -2.23
C PRO A 51 10.36 -4.72 -0.95
N LEU A 52 9.32 -5.29 -0.36
CA LEU A 52 9.46 -6.26 0.72
C LEU A 52 9.61 -7.67 0.13
N SER A 53 10.75 -8.32 0.40
CA SER A 53 11.07 -9.68 -0.05
C SER A 53 10.10 -10.73 0.48
N THR A 54 9.60 -10.52 1.70
CA THR A 54 8.57 -11.33 2.36
C THR A 54 7.65 -10.37 3.10
N ALA A 55 6.40 -10.25 2.68
CA ALA A 55 5.39 -9.44 3.36
C ALA A 55 4.07 -10.20 3.36
N ASP A 56 3.52 -10.38 4.55
CA ASP A 56 2.32 -11.14 4.82
C ASP A 56 1.35 -10.29 5.67
N GLU A 57 0.06 -10.63 5.60
CA GLU A 57 -0.98 -9.98 6.39
C GLU A 57 -0.65 -10.08 7.89
N GLY A 58 -0.81 -8.98 8.63
CA GLY A 58 -0.59 -8.91 10.07
C GLY A 58 0.88 -8.82 10.49
N MET A 59 1.83 -8.80 9.54
CA MET A 59 3.25 -8.60 9.84
C MET A 59 3.47 -7.25 10.53
N VAL A 60 4.19 -7.28 11.66
CA VAL A 60 4.56 -6.07 12.40
C VAL A 60 5.60 -5.30 11.59
N VAL A 61 5.38 -4.00 11.45
CA VAL A 61 6.29 -3.11 10.74
C VAL A 61 6.78 -1.99 11.62
N SER A 62 8.07 -1.73 11.50
CA SER A 62 8.74 -0.55 12.00
C SER A 62 9.05 0.36 10.82
N GLU A 63 8.90 1.67 11.00
CA GLU A 63 9.35 2.63 10.01
C GLU A 63 10.88 2.50 9.90
N GLY A 64 11.36 2.09 8.73
CA GLY A 64 12.77 2.22 8.40
C GLY A 64 13.01 3.67 7.98
N ASP A 65 14.06 4.29 8.51
CA ASP A 65 14.48 5.61 8.06
C ASP A 65 14.65 5.58 6.53
N ALA A 66 13.88 6.42 5.85
CA ALA A 66 14.12 6.73 4.44
C ALA A 66 15.34 7.66 4.40
N GLY A 67 16.54 7.04 4.47
CA GLY A 67 17.81 7.72 4.25
C GLY A 67 17.98 8.19 2.81
#